data_AF-A0A9E0Q804-F1
#
_entry.id   AF-A0A9E0Q804-F1
#
_cell.length_a   1.000
_cell.length_b   1.000
_cell.length_c   1.000
_cell.angle_alpha   90.00
_cell.angle_beta   90.00
_cell.angle_gamma   90.00
#
_symmetry.space_group_name_H-M   'P 1'
#
loop_
_entity.id
_entity.type
_entity.pdbx_description
1 polymer ?
#
loop_
_entity_poly.entity_id
_entity_poly.type
_entity_poly.pdbx_seq_one_letter_code
_entity_poly.pdbx_strand_id
1 'polypeptide(L)'
;LISMRRGIMAHCTVWCPVGTVVNYLKYISPFRFDVKRSECTSCMKCIPACNYAAMNRDSQGKLVIGNGCTYCGDCLTACPHNALEYRFFGMRGDSIERLWIAVTIILHTLFLAIARV
;
A
#
# COMPACT_ATOMS: atom_id res chain seq x y z
N LEU A 1 -19.09 4.05 12.20
CA LEU A 1 -19.87 4.94 11.29
C LEU A 1 -19.00 5.77 10.35
N ILE A 2 -17.94 6.43 10.83
CA ILE A 2 -17.05 7.29 9.99
C ILE A 2 -16.31 6.52 8.89
N SER A 3 -15.84 5.29 9.18
CA SER A 3 -15.13 4.47 8.18
C SER A 3 -16.01 4.09 6.98
N MET A 4 -17.24 3.60 7.23
CA MET A 4 -18.18 3.24 6.16
C MET A 4 -18.68 4.46 5.36
N ARG A 5 -18.90 5.61 5.99
CA ARG A 5 -19.34 6.83 5.26
C ARG A 5 -18.28 7.38 4.32
N ARG A 6 -16.99 7.22 4.65
CA ARG A 6 -15.88 7.79 3.86
C ARG A 6 -15.18 6.75 2.97
N GLY A 7 -15.55 5.48 3.05
CA GLY A 7 -14.92 4.40 2.28
C GLY A 7 -13.45 4.19 2.65
N ILE A 8 -13.05 4.55 3.88
CA ILE A 8 -11.65 4.50 4.34
C ILE A 8 -11.57 3.88 5.72
N MET A 9 -10.44 3.26 6.05
CA MET A 9 -10.12 2.66 7.34
C MET A 9 -9.73 3.74 8.37
N ALA A 10 -10.62 4.72 8.58
CA ALA A 10 -10.39 5.88 9.44
C ALA A 10 -9.98 5.52 10.87
N HIS A 11 -10.48 4.42 11.43
CA HIS A 11 -10.09 3.96 12.77
C HIS A 11 -8.61 3.53 12.82
N CYS A 12 -8.16 2.81 11.79
CA CYS A 12 -6.78 2.37 11.66
C CYS A 12 -5.82 3.53 11.44
N THR A 13 -6.24 4.58 10.73
CA THR A 13 -5.39 5.73 10.42
C THR A 13 -5.41 6.83 11.48
N VAL A 14 -6.49 6.97 12.26
CA VAL A 14 -6.67 8.09 13.20
C VAL A 14 -6.46 7.69 14.66
N TRP A 15 -6.90 6.50 15.07
CA TRP A 15 -6.96 6.13 16.49
C TRP A 15 -6.09 4.94 16.86
N CYS A 16 -5.85 4.02 15.93
CA CYS A 16 -5.14 2.78 16.24
C CYS A 16 -3.63 3.03 16.46
N PRO A 17 -3.08 2.72 17.65
CA PRO A 17 -1.65 2.88 17.91
C PRO A 17 -0.80 1.99 16.99
N VAL A 18 -1.30 0.80 16.63
CA VAL A 18 -0.65 -0.10 15.66
C VAL A 18 -0.56 0.55 14.28
N GLY A 19 -1.60 1.28 13.85
CA GLY A 19 -1.60 1.99 12.58
C GLY A 19 -0.54 3.08 12.51
N THR A 20 -0.34 3.82 13.60
CA THR A 20 0.74 4.82 13.72
C THR A 20 2.12 4.16 13.65
N VAL A 21 2.32 3.05 14.37
CA VAL A 21 3.58 2.30 14.35
C VAL A 21 3.89 1.78 12.96
N VAL A 22 2.92 1.18 12.27
CA VAL A 22 3.11 0.67 10.89
C VAL A 22 3.41 1.81 9.91
N ASN A 23 2.73 2.96 10.04
CA ASN A 23 2.99 4.13 9.20
C ASN A 23 4.42 4.65 9.40
N TYR A 24 4.90 4.67 10.64
CA TYR A 24 6.26 5.09 10.97
C TYR A 24 7.33 4.10 10.50
N LEU A 25 7.16 2.80 10.77
CA LEU A 25 8.08 1.74 10.35
C LEU A 25 8.22 1.64 8.83
N LYS A 26 7.22 2.12 8.07
CA LYS A 26 7.28 2.18 6.61
C LYS A 26 8.44 3.04 6.08
N TYR A 27 8.86 4.08 6.81
CA TYR A 27 9.97 4.93 6.37
C TYR A 27 11.32 4.20 6.41
N ILE A 28 11.40 3.16 7.25
CA ILE A 28 12.55 2.27 7.39
C ILE A 28 12.49 1.15 6.33
N SER A 29 11.29 0.85 5.81
CA SER A 29 11.11 -0.21 4.81
C SER A 29 11.76 0.15 3.47
N PRO A 30 12.59 -0.74 2.90
CA PRO A 30 13.16 -0.59 1.56
C PRO A 30 12.14 -0.80 0.42
N PHE A 31 10.93 -1.25 0.75
CA PHE A 31 9.84 -1.43 -0.21
C PHE A 31 9.17 -0.08 -0.51
N ARG A 32 9.11 0.27 -1.79
CA ARG A 32 8.49 1.49 -2.31
C ARG A 32 7.39 1.12 -3.30
N PHE A 33 6.38 1.96 -3.38
CA PHE A 33 5.32 1.83 -4.37
C PHE A 33 5.60 2.83 -5.49
N ASP A 34 5.57 2.39 -6.74
CA ASP A 34 5.85 3.23 -7.90
C ASP A 34 4.77 3.11 -8.98
N VAL A 35 4.64 4.15 -9.79
CA VAL A 35 3.68 4.25 -10.88
C VAL A 35 4.43 4.26 -12.21
N LYS A 36 4.21 3.24 -13.05
CA LYS A 36 4.73 3.18 -14.40
C LYS A 36 4.02 4.22 -15.28
N ARG A 37 4.68 5.35 -15.51
CA ARG A 37 4.12 6.46 -16.30
C ARG A 37 3.83 6.10 -17.75
N SER A 38 4.49 5.09 -18.30
CA SER A 38 4.25 4.58 -19.66
C SER A 38 2.89 3.88 -19.81
N GLU A 39 2.42 3.23 -18.76
CA GLU A 39 1.20 2.41 -18.77
C GLU A 39 0.01 3.13 -18.08
N CYS A 40 0.30 4.16 -17.28
CA CYS A 40 -0.71 4.90 -16.53
C CYS A 40 -1.46 5.92 -17.41
N THR A 41 -2.76 5.69 -17.60
CA THR A 41 -3.68 6.59 -18.34
C THR A 41 -4.32 7.68 -17.49
N SER A 42 -3.91 7.84 -16.21
CA SER A 42 -4.50 8.81 -15.26
C SER A 42 -6.03 8.68 -15.09
N CYS A 43 -6.58 7.47 -15.24
CA CYS A 43 -8.01 7.17 -15.10
C CYS A 43 -8.54 7.23 -13.65
N MET A 44 -7.65 7.28 -12.65
CA MET A 44 -7.95 7.44 -11.22
C MET A 44 -8.85 6.38 -10.57
N LYS A 45 -9.05 5.22 -11.20
CA LYS A 45 -9.76 4.09 -10.58
C LYS A 45 -9.09 3.56 -9.29
N CYS A 46 -7.78 3.79 -9.14
CA CYS A 46 -7.04 3.40 -7.95
C CYS A 46 -7.33 4.28 -6.71
N ILE A 47 -7.82 5.51 -6.88
CA ILE A 47 -8.14 6.43 -5.76
C ILE A 47 -9.26 5.86 -4.88
N PRO A 48 -10.46 5.53 -5.42
CA PRO A 48 -11.54 4.98 -4.60
C PRO A 48 -11.26 3.57 -4.09
N ALA A 49 -10.35 2.83 -4.72
CA ALA A 49 -9.90 1.52 -4.22
C ALA A 49 -8.97 1.65 -3.00
N CYS A 50 -8.40 2.84 -2.74
CA CYS A 50 -7.48 3.04 -1.63
C CYS A 50 -8.22 3.21 -0.30
N ASN A 51 -8.29 2.14 0.47
CA ASN A 51 -8.86 2.12 1.81
C ASN A 51 -8.17 3.04 2.83
N TYR A 52 -6.98 3.58 2.52
CA TYR A 52 -6.18 4.41 3.42
C TYR A 52 -6.13 5.88 3.02
N ALA A 53 -6.92 6.31 2.02
CA ALA A 53 -6.88 7.68 1.48
C ALA A 53 -5.47 8.16 1.11
N ALA A 54 -4.61 7.24 0.70
CA ALA A 54 -3.20 7.51 0.44
C ALA A 54 -2.93 7.98 -0.99
N MET A 55 -3.93 7.98 -1.87
CA MET A 55 -3.76 8.35 -3.27
C MET A 55 -4.52 9.63 -3.58
N ASN A 56 -3.84 10.58 -4.23
CA ASN A 56 -4.43 11.84 -4.64
C ASN A 56 -4.00 12.22 -6.06
N ARG A 57 -4.71 13.17 -6.65
CA ARG A 57 -4.37 13.78 -7.94
C ARG A 57 -3.64 15.11 -7.67
N ASP A 58 -2.49 15.31 -8.29
CA ASP A 58 -1.79 16.59 -8.29
C ASP A 58 -2.44 17.59 -9.27
N SER A 59 -2.12 18.87 -9.14
CA SER A 59 -2.45 19.98 -10.04
C SER A 59 -2.23 19.69 -11.53
N GLN A 60 -1.24 18.87 -11.86
CA GLN A 60 -0.95 18.43 -13.24
C GLN A 60 -1.78 17.21 -13.69
N GLY A 61 -2.75 16.76 -12.89
CA GLY A 61 -3.58 15.61 -13.19
C GLY A 61 -2.92 14.25 -12.97
N LYS A 62 -1.68 14.22 -12.45
CA LYS A 62 -0.90 13.00 -12.19
C LYS A 62 -1.31 12.34 -10.88
N LEU A 63 -1.21 11.01 -10.83
CA LEU A 63 -1.41 10.24 -9.60
C LEU A 63 -0.21 10.44 -8.66
N VAL A 64 -0.48 10.81 -7.43
CA VAL A 64 0.51 10.97 -6.36
C VAL A 64 0.14 10.06 -5.20
N ILE A 65 1.15 9.35 -4.69
CA ILE A 65 1.02 8.48 -3.53
C ILE A 65 1.53 9.24 -2.31
N GLY A 66 0.65 9.50 -1.37
CA GLY A 66 0.93 10.16 -0.11
C GLY A 66 1.51 9.23 0.95
N ASN A 67 1.84 9.85 2.08
CA ASN A 67 2.50 9.19 3.20
C ASN A 67 1.59 8.20 3.97
N GLY A 68 0.30 8.12 3.66
CA GLY A 68 -0.63 7.14 4.24
C GLY A 68 -0.58 5.74 3.63
N CYS A 69 0.22 5.50 2.57
CA CYS A 69 0.21 4.20 1.88
C CYS A 69 0.80 3.09 2.76
N THR A 70 0.01 2.02 2.95
CA THR A 70 0.35 0.82 3.73
C THR A 70 0.84 -0.35 2.88
N TYR A 71 1.01 -0.16 1.57
CA TYR A 71 1.43 -1.21 0.64
C TYR A 71 0.48 -2.42 0.56
N CYS A 72 -0.82 -2.23 0.87
CA CYS A 72 -1.82 -3.31 0.89
C CYS A 72 -2.09 -3.97 -0.47
N GLY A 73 -1.89 -3.26 -1.58
CA GLY A 73 -2.05 -3.81 -2.93
C GLY A 73 -3.45 -3.74 -3.54
N ASP A 74 -4.47 -3.27 -2.82
CA ASP A 74 -5.86 -3.13 -3.34
C ASP A 74 -5.94 -2.33 -4.66
N CYS A 75 -5.02 -1.38 -4.83
CA CYS A 75 -4.93 -0.55 -6.02
C CYS A 75 -4.36 -1.28 -7.25
N LEU A 76 -3.55 -2.34 -7.06
CA LEU A 76 -3.00 -3.15 -8.15
C LEU A 76 -4.12 -3.88 -8.87
N THR A 77 -4.99 -4.55 -8.10
CA THR A 77 -6.14 -5.29 -8.62
C THR A 77 -7.19 -4.37 -9.25
N ALA A 78 -7.33 -3.14 -8.74
CA ALA A 78 -8.23 -2.13 -9.30
C ALA A 78 -7.72 -1.48 -10.60
N CYS A 79 -6.43 -1.60 -10.91
CA CYS A 79 -5.84 -0.95 -12.08
C CYS A 79 -6.05 -1.80 -13.35
N PRO A 80 -6.82 -1.34 -14.35
CA PRO A 80 -7.05 -2.12 -15.57
C PRO A 80 -5.82 -2.20 -16.48
N HIS A 81 -4.83 -1.32 -16.27
CA HIS A 81 -3.62 -1.23 -17.10
C HIS A 81 -2.38 -1.78 -16.39
N ASN A 82 -2.53 -2.34 -15.18
CA ASN A 82 -1.43 -2.86 -14.37
C ASN A 82 -0.23 -1.89 -14.22
N ALA A 83 -0.52 -0.58 -14.15
CA ALA A 83 0.48 0.48 -14.17
C ALA A 83 1.13 0.76 -12.79
N LEU A 84 0.78 -0.02 -11.77
CA LEU A 84 1.27 0.13 -10.40
C LEU A 84 2.20 -1.04 -10.09
N GLU A 85 3.32 -0.80 -9.41
CA GLU A 85 4.28 -1.85 -9.08
C GLU A 85 4.91 -1.66 -7.71
N TYR A 86 5.24 -2.79 -7.06
CA TYR A 86 6.16 -2.80 -5.92
C TYR A 86 7.60 -2.71 -6.42
N ARG A 87 8.37 -1.85 -5.76
CA ARG A 87 9.80 -1.66 -6.02
C ARG A 87 10.57 -1.99 -4.75
N PHE A 88 11.59 -2.81 -4.87
CA PHE A 88 12.51 -3.13 -3.78
C PHE A 88 13.94 -2.90 -4.26
N PHE A 89 14.64 -1.96 -3.62
CA PHE A 89 16.07 -1.73 -3.84
C PHE A 89 16.50 -1.60 -5.33
N GLY A 90 15.64 -0.99 -6.17
CA GLY A 90 15.91 -0.79 -7.60
C GLY A 90 15.54 -1.96 -8.51
N MET A 91 15.20 -3.13 -7.95
CA MET A 91 14.60 -4.24 -8.72
C MET A 91 13.12 -3.96 -8.98
N ARG A 92 12.63 -4.41 -10.14
CA ARG A 92 11.24 -4.27 -10.62
C ARG A 92 10.69 -5.64 -11.00
N GLY A 93 9.41 -5.88 -10.73
CA GLY A 93 8.68 -7.05 -11.26
C GLY A 93 7.86 -7.84 -10.24
N ASP A 94 7.01 -8.72 -10.75
CA ASP A 94 6.03 -9.54 -10.00
C ASP A 94 6.69 -10.45 -8.95
N SER A 95 7.97 -10.81 -9.14
CA SER A 95 8.74 -11.60 -8.18
C SER A 95 8.90 -10.91 -6.83
N ILE A 96 8.90 -9.57 -6.79
CA ILE A 96 9.05 -8.78 -5.56
C ILE A 96 7.77 -8.81 -4.73
N GLU A 97 6.61 -8.80 -5.37
CA GLU A 97 5.32 -8.92 -4.69
C GLU A 97 5.23 -10.26 -3.95
N ARG A 98 5.63 -11.35 -4.61
CA ARG A 98 5.68 -12.69 -4.00
C ARG A 98 6.66 -12.74 -2.84
N LEU A 99 7.82 -12.11 -2.97
CA LEU A 99 8.81 -12.05 -1.90
C LEU A 99 8.27 -11.29 -0.68
N TRP A 100 7.64 -10.13 -0.89
CA TRP A 100 7.04 -9.35 0.20
C TRP A 100 5.95 -10.12 0.95
N ILE A 101 5.06 -10.78 0.22
CA ILE A 101 4.01 -11.63 0.79
C ILE A 101 4.64 -12.79 1.58
N ALA A 102 5.62 -13.49 1.00
CA ALA A 102 6.30 -14.59 1.66
C ALA A 102 7.01 -14.14 2.95
N VAL A 103 7.75 -13.04 2.92
CA VAL A 103 8.41 -12.46 4.12
C VAL A 103 7.39 -12.11 5.19
N THR A 104 6.28 -11.49 4.80
CA THR A 104 5.21 -11.11 5.74
C THR A 104 4.58 -12.35 6.39
N ILE A 105 4.28 -13.40 5.61
CA ILE A 105 3.72 -14.66 6.11
C ILE A 105 4.71 -15.36 7.04
N ILE A 106 5.99 -15.44 6.67
CA ILE A 106 7.04 -16.05 7.48
C ILE A 106 7.16 -15.30 8.82
N LEU A 107 7.21 -13.97 8.80
CA LEU A 107 7.31 -13.18 10.03
C LEU A 107 6.10 -13.38 10.95
N HIS A 108 4.88 -13.39 10.40
CA HIS A 108 3.66 -13.63 11.18
C HIS A 108 3.62 -15.04 11.77
N THR A 109 3.98 -16.07 10.99
CA THR A 109 3.98 -17.46 11.46
C THR A 109 5.04 -17.69 12.54
N LEU A 110 6.23 -17.10 12.40
CA LEU A 110 7.26 -17.13 13.45
C LEU A 110 6.81 -16.43 14.74
N PHE A 111 6.17 -15.27 14.63
CA PHE A 111 5.64 -14.55 15.78
C PHE A 111 4.60 -15.39 16.54
N LEU A 112 3.66 -16.03 15.81
CA LEU A 112 2.65 -16.91 16.41
C LEU A 112 3.25 -18.19 17.01
N ALA A 113 4.36 -18.70 16.45
CA ALA A 113 5.07 -19.85 16.98
C ALA A 113 5.79 -19.51 18.30
N ILE A 114 6.45 -18.34 18.37
CA ILE A 114 7.17 -17.88 19.57
C ILE A 114 6.19 -17.50 20.69
N ALA A 115 5.06 -16.86 20.38
CA ALA A 115 4.07 -16.46 21.39
C ALA A 115 3.32 -17.63 22.06
N ARG A 116 3.46 -18.85 21.54
CA ARG A 116 2.90 -20.08 22.13
C ARG A 116 3.88 -20.82 23.07
N VAL A 117 5.14 -20.37 23.14
CA VAL A 117 6.17 -20.84 24.08
C VAL A 117 6.18 -19.92 25.30
#